data_AF-A0AAV9A0N1-F1
#
_entry.id   AF-A0AAV9A0N1-F1
#
_cell.length_a   1.000
_cell.length_b   1.000
_cell.length_c   1.000
_cell.angle_alpha   90.00
_cell.angle_beta   90.00
_cell.angle_gamma   90.00
#
_symmetry.space_group_name_H-M   'P 1'
#
loop_
_entity.id
_entity.type
_entity.pdbx_description
1 polymer ?
#
loop_
_entity_poly.entity_id
_entity_poly.type
_entity_poly.pdbx_seq_one_letter_code
_entity_poly.pdbx_strand_id
1 'polypeptide(L)'
;MSSSGASSSNLRPANTKDPAWKYGEYKSATEKHIVKCLLCSHLCSGGITRLKEHILHSPGANAKPCPRTTPEIRKEIEEFMNKKSEIKCRRGSFYSEDFARDIGDQQPHVGDDDIIEIGGPSSRPPPSKQRRKNTRGPMDLFCRGNVEDVVDQRLRGGPGQQTTLENRLKKEERKNAIQKIARWAITAGVSFHALTSRSFHVALEAIGRFGSGLAPPSMHEISETCLQEEVRETHKILEIHKGHWKTYGCTLMCDGWTDRRQRSLINFLANSPKGTMFLKSIDASAHSHTAIFLFKEINDVIENIIGKENVVQIVTDNAANYKAACQLVIERHPTIFWTPCAAHCIDLILEDIGKMHIRTISLARRITVFIYAHTQLLHCMRLFCNGDIVRPGPTRFATSFLTLQSLWEHKNALRTLMVADEWTKSKWCNLRTGKQTERTILSVQFWKGVQRALHAAIPLVHVLRLVDGDEKPSMGYLYNAMDRAKEKIKENYQYRPLQYGPVIEVIEGRWSSQMSSDLYHAGFVLNPGVWFKTADRDAAVQTHMLRCVQAMAKMEPDPEVEDRLQKQLDNNYRKVDRSVGEPS
;
A
#
# COMPACT_ATOMS: atom_id res chain seq x y z
N MET A 1 -39.75 47.63 -44.14
CA MET A 1 -38.45 47.76 -43.43
C MET A 1 -38.80 48.18 -42.02
N SER A 2 -38.52 47.44 -40.96
CA SER A 2 -37.24 46.83 -40.62
C SER A 2 -37.46 45.59 -39.75
N SER A 3 -36.83 44.46 -40.09
CA SER A 3 -36.83 43.23 -39.30
C SER A 3 -35.58 43.14 -38.43
N SER A 4 -35.82 42.83 -37.17
CA SER A 4 -34.89 42.69 -36.04
C SER A 4 -33.88 41.56 -36.22
N GLY A 5 -32.59 41.89 -36.08
CA GLY A 5 -31.48 40.94 -36.00
C GLY A 5 -31.39 40.26 -34.63
N ALA A 6 -31.37 38.94 -34.61
CA ALA A 6 -31.19 38.12 -33.42
C ALA A 6 -29.69 37.92 -33.11
N SER A 7 -29.28 38.27 -31.91
CA SER A 7 -27.94 38.06 -31.34
C SER A 7 -27.65 36.57 -31.10
N SER A 8 -26.56 36.02 -31.65
CA SER A 8 -26.14 34.63 -31.34
C SER A 8 -25.59 34.54 -29.91
N SER A 9 -26.34 33.91 -29.01
CA SER A 9 -25.85 33.56 -27.66
C SER A 9 -24.70 32.55 -27.75
N ASN A 10 -23.53 32.86 -27.18
CA ASN A 10 -22.40 31.93 -27.11
C ASN A 10 -22.73 30.73 -26.19
N LEU A 11 -23.06 29.57 -26.78
CA LEU A 11 -23.40 28.32 -26.08
C LEU A 11 -22.17 27.45 -25.75
N ARG A 12 -20.97 28.05 -25.66
CA ARG A 12 -19.71 27.38 -25.29
C ARG A 12 -19.16 27.95 -23.99
N PRO A 13 -18.48 27.14 -23.15
CA PRO A 13 -17.82 27.66 -21.97
C PRO A 13 -16.68 28.63 -22.35
N ALA A 14 -16.60 29.77 -21.67
CA ALA A 14 -15.46 30.68 -21.80
C ALA A 14 -14.20 30.07 -21.14
N ASN A 15 -13.03 30.25 -21.75
CA ASN A 15 -11.71 29.87 -21.20
C ASN A 15 -11.43 28.36 -20.96
N THR A 16 -11.99 27.46 -21.76
CA THR A 16 -11.63 26.03 -21.73
C THR A 16 -10.42 25.70 -22.61
N LYS A 17 -9.48 24.91 -22.09
CA LYS A 17 -8.34 24.32 -22.84
C LYS A 17 -8.63 22.91 -23.39
N ASP A 18 -9.86 22.42 -23.23
CA ASP A 18 -10.25 21.05 -23.64
C ASP A 18 -10.64 21.02 -25.13
N PRO A 19 -9.91 20.27 -25.98
CA PRO A 19 -10.13 20.26 -27.43
C PRO A 19 -11.49 19.68 -27.82
N ALA A 20 -12.15 18.91 -26.95
CA ALA A 20 -13.47 18.34 -27.24
C ALA A 20 -14.56 19.41 -27.45
N TRP A 21 -14.39 20.62 -26.92
CA TRP A 21 -15.31 21.74 -27.16
C TRP A 21 -15.25 22.31 -28.58
N LYS A 22 -14.25 21.94 -29.40
CA LYS A 22 -14.28 22.23 -30.84
C LYS A 22 -15.43 21.49 -31.54
N TYR A 23 -15.86 20.37 -30.98
CA TYR A 23 -16.85 19.44 -31.56
C TYR A 23 -18.15 19.36 -30.75
N GLY A 24 -18.33 20.25 -29.76
CA GLY A 24 -19.49 20.24 -28.87
C GLY A 24 -19.95 21.62 -28.45
N GLU A 25 -21.25 21.78 -28.26
CA GLU A 25 -21.86 22.98 -27.69
C GLU A 25 -22.97 22.60 -26.70
N TYR A 26 -23.31 23.50 -25.77
CA TYR A 26 -24.45 23.26 -24.88
C TYR A 26 -25.76 23.28 -25.66
N LYS A 27 -26.72 22.44 -25.26
CA LYS A 27 -28.07 22.45 -25.83
C LYS A 27 -28.79 23.80 -25.58
N SER A 28 -28.59 24.39 -24.41
CA SER A 28 -29.10 25.72 -24.05
C SER A 28 -28.24 26.32 -22.93
N ALA A 29 -28.37 27.63 -22.69
CA ALA A 29 -27.65 28.32 -21.61
C ALA A 29 -28.03 27.81 -20.20
N THR A 30 -29.21 27.18 -20.06
CA THR A 30 -29.74 26.63 -18.81
C THR A 30 -29.41 25.14 -18.62
N GLU A 31 -29.24 24.36 -19.69
CA GLU A 31 -29.00 22.90 -19.64
C GLU A 31 -27.53 22.53 -19.94
N LYS A 32 -26.59 23.03 -19.12
CA LYS A 32 -25.14 22.81 -19.32
C LYS A 32 -24.67 21.34 -19.20
N HIS A 33 -25.51 20.45 -18.68
CA HIS A 33 -25.20 19.01 -18.53
C HIS A 33 -25.46 18.21 -19.81
N ILE A 34 -26.11 18.82 -20.82
CA ILE A 34 -26.39 18.21 -22.12
C ILE A 34 -25.54 18.92 -23.18
N VAL A 35 -24.67 18.15 -23.83
CA VAL A 35 -23.78 18.65 -24.88
C VAL A 35 -24.19 18.05 -26.22
N LYS A 36 -24.43 18.90 -27.20
CA LYS A 36 -24.71 18.52 -28.58
C LYS A 36 -23.40 18.30 -29.33
N CYS A 37 -23.25 17.12 -29.94
CA CYS A 37 -22.14 16.84 -30.83
C CYS A 37 -22.33 17.58 -32.16
N LEU A 38 -21.36 18.39 -32.58
CA LEU A 38 -21.42 19.14 -33.84
C LEU A 38 -21.17 18.24 -35.07
N LEU A 39 -20.59 17.05 -34.88
CA LEU A 39 -20.30 16.12 -35.99
C LEU A 39 -21.55 15.35 -36.44
N CYS A 40 -22.38 14.89 -35.51
CA CYS A 40 -23.56 14.07 -35.82
C CYS A 40 -24.88 14.59 -35.24
N SER A 41 -24.88 15.77 -34.59
CA SER A 41 -26.03 16.36 -33.90
C SER A 41 -26.62 15.53 -32.74
N HIS A 42 -25.92 14.49 -32.28
CA HIS A 42 -26.36 13.69 -31.14
C HIS A 42 -26.25 14.46 -29.81
N LEU A 43 -27.24 14.30 -28.92
CA LEU A 43 -27.27 14.91 -27.60
C LEU A 43 -26.70 13.95 -26.56
N CYS A 44 -25.59 14.34 -25.93
CA CYS A 44 -24.92 13.56 -24.90
C CYS A 44 -25.34 14.07 -23.51
N SER A 45 -26.03 13.22 -22.73
CA SER A 45 -26.35 13.47 -21.32
C SER A 45 -25.17 13.04 -20.43
N GLY A 46 -24.52 14.00 -19.77
CA GLY A 46 -23.30 13.74 -18.98
C GLY A 46 -22.14 14.70 -19.27
N GLY A 47 -22.42 15.83 -19.91
CA GLY A 47 -21.42 16.86 -20.17
C GLY A 47 -20.33 16.45 -21.17
N ILE A 48 -19.19 17.15 -21.10
CA ILE A 48 -18.08 16.99 -22.05
C ILE A 48 -17.43 15.60 -22.00
N THR A 49 -17.45 14.92 -20.85
CA THR A 49 -16.93 13.56 -20.68
C THR A 49 -17.67 12.57 -21.57
N ARG A 50 -19.00 12.69 -21.63
CA ARG A 50 -19.85 11.83 -22.45
C ARG A 50 -19.67 12.10 -23.94
N LEU A 51 -19.42 13.35 -24.32
CA LEU A 51 -19.07 13.71 -25.70
C LEU A 51 -17.73 13.07 -26.11
N LYS A 52 -16.74 13.02 -25.22
CA LYS A 52 -15.46 12.35 -25.52
C LYS A 52 -15.64 10.86 -25.73
N GLU A 53 -16.39 10.17 -24.88
CA GLU A 53 -16.71 8.74 -25.06
C GLU A 53 -17.43 8.49 -26.40
N HIS A 54 -18.38 9.38 -26.77
CA HIS A 54 -19.09 9.36 -28.05
C HIS A 54 -18.15 9.52 -29.27
N ILE A 55 -17.13 10.38 -29.18
CA ILE A 55 -16.16 10.61 -30.27
C ILE A 55 -15.10 9.50 -30.32
N LEU A 56 -14.59 9.05 -29.17
CA LEU A 56 -13.50 8.08 -29.06
C LEU A 56 -13.93 6.63 -29.33
N HIS A 57 -15.22 6.31 -29.24
CA HIS A 57 -15.75 4.94 -29.31
C HIS A 57 -15.10 4.04 -28.24
N SER A 58 -14.95 4.57 -27.02
CA SER A 58 -14.27 3.86 -25.92
C SER A 58 -14.97 2.53 -25.60
N PRO A 59 -14.25 1.38 -25.58
CA PRO A 59 -14.83 0.08 -25.23
C PRO A 59 -15.38 0.11 -23.80
N GLY A 60 -16.66 -0.28 -23.61
CA GLY A 60 -17.29 -0.36 -22.29
C GLY A 60 -18.00 0.90 -21.79
N ALA A 61 -17.98 2.01 -22.54
CA ALA A 61 -18.78 3.19 -22.22
C ALA A 61 -20.22 3.05 -22.76
N ASN A 62 -21.23 3.35 -21.94
CA ASN A 62 -22.65 3.35 -22.35
C ASN A 62 -23.03 4.46 -23.36
N ALA A 63 -22.08 5.04 -24.10
CA ALA A 63 -22.30 6.15 -25.03
C ALA A 63 -22.39 5.62 -26.46
N LYS A 64 -23.39 6.08 -27.24
CA LYS A 64 -23.53 5.70 -28.66
C LYS A 64 -22.29 6.19 -29.43
N PRO A 65 -21.67 5.42 -30.34
CA PRO A 65 -20.52 5.90 -31.11
C PRO A 65 -20.93 6.94 -32.18
N CYS A 66 -20.10 7.95 -32.40
CA CYS A 66 -20.31 8.95 -33.44
C CYS A 66 -20.03 8.37 -34.84
N PRO A 67 -20.97 8.45 -35.80
CA PRO A 67 -20.80 7.92 -37.15
C PRO A 67 -19.95 8.80 -38.08
N ARG A 68 -19.63 10.04 -37.68
CA ARG A 68 -18.89 11.03 -38.50
C ARG A 68 -17.54 11.45 -37.90
N THR A 69 -17.01 10.69 -36.95
CA THR A 69 -15.67 10.95 -36.40
C THR A 69 -14.59 10.45 -37.36
N THR A 70 -13.58 11.28 -37.64
CA THR A 70 -12.38 10.86 -38.38
C THR A 70 -11.27 10.39 -37.43
N PRO A 71 -10.30 9.58 -37.90
CA PRO A 71 -9.18 9.10 -37.08
C PRO A 71 -8.34 10.23 -36.45
N GLU A 72 -8.21 11.37 -37.14
CA GLU A 72 -7.43 12.52 -36.68
C GLU A 72 -8.09 13.18 -35.46
N ILE A 73 -9.42 13.32 -35.47
CA ILE A 73 -10.19 13.86 -34.35
C ILE A 73 -10.09 12.94 -33.13
N ARG A 74 -10.09 11.62 -33.35
CA ARG A 74 -9.92 10.64 -32.28
C ARG A 74 -8.55 10.79 -31.63
N LYS A 75 -7.49 10.86 -32.43
CA LYS A 75 -6.11 11.00 -31.95
C LYS A 75 -5.89 12.27 -31.12
N GLU A 76 -6.44 13.42 -31.55
CA GLU A 76 -6.34 14.69 -30.82
C GLU A 76 -6.95 14.60 -29.40
N ILE A 77 -8.11 13.94 -29.28
CA ILE A 77 -8.79 13.80 -27.99
C ILE A 77 -8.12 12.73 -27.11
N GLU A 78 -7.59 11.64 -27.69
CA GLU A 78 -6.82 10.60 -26.97
C GLU A 78 -5.53 11.17 -26.37
N GLU A 79 -4.75 11.92 -27.14
CA GLU A 79 -3.51 12.54 -26.65
C GLU A 79 -3.76 13.50 -25.48
N PHE A 80 -4.86 14.25 -25.53
CA PHE A 80 -5.25 15.12 -24.42
C PHE A 80 -5.66 14.33 -23.16
N MET A 81 -6.39 13.23 -23.32
CA MET A 81 -6.79 12.37 -22.20
C MET A 81 -5.59 11.65 -21.56
N ASN A 82 -4.64 11.18 -22.36
CA ASN A 82 -3.41 10.55 -21.87
C ASN A 82 -2.51 11.52 -21.12
N LYS A 83 -2.31 12.74 -21.63
CA LYS A 83 -1.57 13.80 -20.89
C LYS A 83 -2.24 14.12 -19.55
N LYS A 84 -3.57 14.11 -19.49
CA LYS A 84 -4.32 14.37 -18.24
C LYS A 84 -4.26 13.18 -17.27
N SER A 85 -4.27 11.93 -17.74
CA SER A 85 -4.13 10.74 -16.91
C SER A 85 -2.72 10.60 -16.35
N GLU A 86 -1.68 10.95 -17.10
CA GLU A 86 -0.29 11.00 -16.61
C GLU A 86 -0.10 12.03 -15.48
N ILE A 87 -0.68 13.23 -15.62
CA ILE A 87 -0.68 14.25 -14.56
C ILE A 87 -1.46 13.77 -13.33
N LYS A 88 -2.58 13.05 -13.52
CA LYS A 88 -3.35 12.44 -12.42
C LYS A 88 -2.60 11.29 -11.77
N CYS A 89 -1.89 10.45 -12.52
CA CYS A 89 -1.06 9.34 -12.01
C CYS A 89 0.10 9.87 -11.16
N ARG A 90 0.77 10.94 -11.61
CA ARG A 90 1.79 11.66 -10.81
C ARG A 90 1.25 12.25 -9.51
N ARG A 91 -0.06 12.57 -9.43
CA ARG A 91 -0.73 13.06 -8.21
C ARG A 91 -1.38 11.95 -7.36
N GLY A 92 -1.77 10.84 -7.99
CA GLY A 92 -2.54 9.73 -7.40
C GLY A 92 -1.71 8.55 -6.91
N SER A 93 -0.43 8.45 -7.31
CA SER A 93 0.54 7.49 -6.74
C SER A 93 0.89 7.77 -5.26
N PHE A 94 0.33 8.82 -4.67
CA PHE A 94 0.71 9.30 -3.35
C PHE A 94 -0.05 8.63 -2.19
N TYR A 95 -1.24 8.08 -2.42
CA TYR A 95 -2.05 7.39 -1.42
C TYR A 95 -2.32 5.94 -1.85
N SER A 96 -1.57 4.98 -1.30
CA SER A 96 -2.18 3.69 -0.96
C SER A 96 -2.57 3.77 0.51
N GLU A 97 -3.81 3.35 0.80
CA GLU A 97 -4.44 3.36 2.12
C GLU A 97 -3.81 2.35 3.10
N ASP A 98 -2.72 1.69 2.72
CA ASP A 98 -2.18 0.55 3.47
C ASP A 98 -1.37 0.98 4.69
N PHE A 99 -0.78 2.18 4.70
CA PHE A 99 0.01 2.66 5.85
C PHE A 99 -0.83 3.32 6.97
N ALA A 100 -2.10 3.66 6.69
CA ALA A 100 -2.99 4.30 7.67
C ALA A 100 -3.69 3.28 8.59
N ARG A 101 -3.67 1.98 8.25
CA ARG A 101 -4.35 0.93 9.01
C ARG A 101 -3.63 0.51 10.28
N ASP A 102 -2.35 0.86 10.44
CA ASP A 102 -1.49 0.33 11.51
C ASP A 102 -1.32 1.25 12.75
N ILE A 103 -2.06 2.36 12.82
CA ILE A 103 -2.13 3.17 14.05
C ILE A 103 -3.52 3.00 14.66
N GLY A 104 -3.60 1.97 15.51
CA GLY A 104 -4.80 1.53 16.21
C GLY A 104 -5.67 2.64 16.78
N ASP A 105 -6.95 2.47 16.52
CA ASP A 105 -8.09 3.15 17.13
C ASP A 105 -8.08 2.86 18.64
N GLN A 106 -7.69 3.85 19.43
CA GLN A 106 -7.90 3.84 20.88
C GLN A 106 -8.82 5.02 21.20
N GLN A 107 -10.13 4.77 21.19
CA GLN A 107 -11.09 5.64 21.82
C GLN A 107 -11.24 5.25 23.31
N PRO A 108 -11.13 6.21 24.24
CA PRO A 108 -11.55 6.00 25.62
C PRO A 108 -13.07 6.10 25.71
N HIS A 109 -13.69 5.03 26.21
CA HIS A 109 -15.07 5.03 26.71
C HIS A 109 -15.21 6.06 27.84
N VAL A 110 -16.17 6.96 27.69
CA VAL A 110 -16.76 7.71 28.81
C VAL A 110 -18.24 7.36 28.80
N GLY A 111 -18.69 6.74 29.89
CA GLY A 111 -20.10 6.47 30.13
C GLY A 111 -20.85 7.76 30.49
N ASP A 112 -22.15 7.74 30.26
CA ASP A 112 -23.12 8.12 31.26
C ASP A 112 -24.49 7.59 30.89
N ASP A 113 -25.23 7.27 31.95
CA ASP A 113 -26.53 6.65 32.04
C ASP A 113 -27.67 7.53 31.50
N ASP A 114 -28.75 6.89 31.05
CA ASP A 114 -30.11 7.10 31.59
C ASP A 114 -31.12 6.26 30.78
N ILE A 115 -31.54 5.15 31.39
CA ILE A 115 -32.67 4.31 30.94
C ILE A 115 -33.92 4.83 31.65
N ILE A 116 -34.93 5.26 30.89
CA ILE A 116 -36.29 5.45 31.39
C ILE A 116 -37.14 4.29 30.88
N GLU A 117 -37.46 3.35 31.77
CA GLU A 117 -38.51 2.35 31.59
C GLU A 117 -39.89 3.01 31.66
N ILE A 118 -40.75 2.74 30.69
CA ILE A 118 -42.21 2.78 30.88
C ILE A 118 -42.79 1.50 30.27
N GLY A 119 -43.21 0.59 31.15
CA GLY A 119 -43.97 -0.59 30.81
C GLY A 119 -45.45 -0.26 30.51
N GLY A 120 -46.04 -1.08 29.64
CA GLY A 120 -47.48 -1.10 29.37
C GLY A 120 -47.84 -2.24 28.40
N PRO A 121 -48.74 -3.18 28.77
CA PRO A 121 -48.86 -4.49 28.13
C PRO A 121 -49.88 -4.52 26.99
N SER A 122 -49.73 -5.40 25.99
CA SER A 122 -50.91 -6.06 25.38
C SER A 122 -50.56 -7.17 24.36
N SER A 123 -51.17 -8.35 24.62
CA SER A 123 -51.78 -9.28 23.67
C SER A 123 -50.96 -9.93 22.53
N ARG A 124 -50.64 -11.21 22.73
CA ARG A 124 -50.37 -12.23 21.70
C ARG A 124 -51.58 -12.45 20.76
N PRO A 125 -51.36 -12.61 19.45
CA PRO A 125 -52.23 -13.41 18.58
C PRO A 125 -51.69 -14.86 18.41
N PRO A 126 -52.56 -15.84 18.07
CA PRO A 126 -52.23 -17.27 18.02
C PRO A 126 -51.41 -17.67 16.78
N PRO A 127 -50.79 -18.88 16.76
CA PRO A 127 -49.80 -19.23 15.75
C PRO A 127 -50.46 -19.56 14.41
N SER A 128 -50.16 -18.76 13.37
CA SER A 128 -50.46 -19.15 11.99
C SER A 128 -49.50 -20.26 11.56
N LYS A 129 -50.05 -21.41 11.17
CA LYS A 129 -49.35 -22.59 10.63
C LYS A 129 -48.22 -22.18 9.68
N GLN A 130 -46.97 -22.45 10.05
CA GLN A 130 -45.82 -22.27 9.17
C GLN A 130 -45.93 -23.24 7.99
N ARG A 131 -46.16 -22.67 6.79
CA ARG A 131 -45.90 -23.35 5.52
C ARG A 131 -44.40 -23.63 5.45
N ARG A 132 -43.99 -24.90 5.57
CA ARG A 132 -42.65 -25.36 5.18
C ARG A 132 -42.38 -24.91 3.75
N LYS A 133 -41.36 -24.09 3.53
CA LYS A 133 -40.85 -23.77 2.20
C LYS A 133 -39.39 -24.22 2.07
N ASN A 134 -39.19 -25.05 1.05
CA ASN A 134 -37.94 -25.36 0.36
C ASN A 134 -36.96 -26.35 1.02
N THR A 135 -37.37 -27.61 1.11
CA THR A 135 -36.40 -28.71 0.97
C THR A 135 -36.14 -28.92 -0.52
N ARG A 136 -34.97 -28.46 -0.98
CA ARG A 136 -34.39 -28.80 -2.29
C ARG A 136 -34.08 -30.30 -2.33
N GLY A 137 -34.21 -30.91 -3.51
CA GLY A 137 -34.19 -32.36 -3.67
C GLY A 137 -32.80 -33.00 -3.51
N PRO A 138 -32.72 -34.33 -3.25
CA PRO A 138 -31.46 -35.04 -3.03
C PRO A 138 -30.46 -34.95 -4.21
N MET A 139 -30.96 -34.83 -5.44
CA MET A 139 -30.14 -34.69 -6.65
C MET A 139 -29.35 -33.36 -6.70
N ASP A 140 -29.85 -32.32 -6.03
CA ASP A 140 -29.16 -31.01 -5.98
C ASP A 140 -27.87 -31.05 -5.14
N LEU A 141 -27.67 -32.06 -4.29
CA LEU A 141 -26.41 -32.23 -3.55
C LEU A 141 -25.27 -32.75 -4.44
N PHE A 142 -25.59 -33.54 -5.47
CA PHE A 142 -24.58 -34.18 -6.34
C PHE A 142 -24.11 -33.28 -7.49
N CYS A 143 -24.90 -32.28 -7.89
CA CYS A 143 -24.59 -31.41 -9.03
C CYS A 143 -23.95 -30.05 -8.64
N ARG A 144 -23.63 -29.83 -7.36
CA ARG A 144 -23.07 -28.55 -6.88
C ARG A 144 -21.55 -28.63 -6.74
N GLY A 145 -20.85 -27.70 -7.39
CA GLY A 145 -19.41 -27.49 -7.17
C GLY A 145 -19.09 -27.06 -5.73
N ASN A 146 -17.80 -27.06 -5.38
CA ASN A 146 -17.32 -26.66 -4.06
C ASN A 146 -17.86 -25.25 -3.68
N VAL A 147 -18.05 -24.99 -2.37
CA VAL A 147 -18.47 -23.69 -1.84
C VAL A 147 -17.54 -22.59 -2.34
N GLU A 148 -16.23 -22.86 -2.26
CA GLU A 148 -15.19 -21.94 -2.70
C GLU A 148 -15.28 -21.63 -4.20
N ASP A 149 -15.42 -22.65 -5.06
CA ASP A 149 -15.49 -22.48 -6.52
C ASP A 149 -16.67 -21.60 -6.92
N VAL A 150 -17.83 -21.78 -6.26
CA VAL A 150 -19.03 -21.00 -6.53
C VAL A 150 -18.86 -19.54 -6.11
N VAL A 151 -18.16 -19.30 -5.00
CA VAL A 151 -17.84 -17.93 -4.56
C VAL A 151 -16.84 -17.29 -5.51
N ASP A 152 -15.79 -18.01 -5.92
CA ASP A 152 -14.77 -17.47 -6.83
C ASP A 152 -15.33 -17.19 -8.23
N GLN A 153 -16.27 -18.00 -8.73
CA GLN A 153 -17.02 -17.68 -9.95
C GLN A 153 -17.85 -16.39 -9.81
N ARG A 154 -18.45 -16.18 -8.63
CA ARG A 154 -19.24 -14.97 -8.33
C ARG A 154 -18.35 -13.72 -8.25
N LEU A 155 -17.15 -13.85 -7.69
CA LEU A 155 -16.17 -12.76 -7.59
C LEU A 155 -15.50 -12.45 -8.94
N ARG A 156 -15.32 -13.47 -9.81
CA ARG A 156 -14.76 -13.32 -11.17
C ARG A 156 -15.74 -12.80 -12.23
N GLY A 157 -17.05 -12.88 -11.98
CA GLY A 157 -18.08 -12.48 -12.95
C GLY A 157 -18.15 -10.96 -13.19
N GLY A 158 -17.90 -10.54 -14.43
CA GLY A 158 -18.11 -9.16 -14.90
C GLY A 158 -19.59 -8.75 -14.95
N PRO A 159 -19.91 -7.45 -15.21
CA PRO A 159 -21.26 -6.89 -15.10
C PRO A 159 -22.17 -7.44 -16.20
N GLY A 160 -22.78 -8.59 -15.96
CA GLY A 160 -23.64 -9.26 -16.93
C GLY A 160 -24.40 -10.47 -16.40
N GLN A 161 -24.41 -10.75 -15.09
CA GLN A 161 -25.30 -11.77 -14.55
C GLN A 161 -26.75 -11.28 -14.63
N GLN A 162 -27.52 -11.92 -15.50
CA GLN A 162 -28.96 -11.74 -15.62
C GLN A 162 -29.57 -11.86 -14.21
N THR A 163 -30.22 -10.79 -13.73
CA THR A 163 -30.97 -10.85 -12.48
C THR A 163 -32.13 -11.81 -12.70
N THR A 164 -31.97 -13.06 -12.26
CA THR A 164 -33.05 -14.06 -12.26
C THR A 164 -34.28 -13.48 -11.57
N LEU A 165 -35.48 -13.85 -12.04
CA LEU A 165 -36.76 -13.39 -11.48
C LEU A 165 -36.83 -13.60 -9.95
N GLU A 166 -36.16 -14.63 -9.44
CA GLU A 166 -36.01 -14.91 -7.99
C GLU A 166 -35.33 -13.78 -7.20
N ASN A 167 -34.33 -13.09 -7.78
CA ASN A 167 -33.65 -11.97 -7.12
C ASN A 167 -34.57 -10.75 -6.94
N ARG A 168 -35.63 -10.63 -7.76
CA ARG A 168 -36.67 -9.60 -7.57
C ARG A 168 -37.68 -10.00 -6.49
N LEU A 169 -37.97 -11.28 -6.35
CA LEU A 169 -38.94 -11.82 -5.38
C LEU A 169 -38.40 -11.89 -3.95
N LYS A 170 -37.08 -12.02 -3.76
CA LYS A 170 -36.44 -12.11 -2.43
C LYS A 170 -35.83 -10.80 -1.94
N LYS A 171 -36.20 -9.66 -2.51
CA LYS A 171 -35.65 -8.34 -2.10
C LYS A 171 -35.87 -8.05 -0.62
N GLU A 172 -37.07 -8.32 -0.10
CA GLU A 172 -37.39 -8.12 1.32
C GLU A 172 -36.65 -9.10 2.24
N GLU A 173 -36.56 -10.37 1.84
CA GLU A 173 -35.79 -11.37 2.59
C GLU A 173 -34.31 -11.03 2.65
N ARG A 174 -33.73 -10.58 1.54
CA ARG A 174 -32.34 -10.09 1.46
C ARG A 174 -32.16 -8.86 2.36
N LYS A 175 -33.09 -7.89 2.30
CA LYS A 175 -33.03 -6.68 3.13
C LYS A 175 -33.04 -7.04 4.61
N ASN A 176 -33.91 -7.96 5.02
CA ASN A 176 -33.96 -8.44 6.39
C ASN A 176 -32.66 -9.15 6.80
N ALA A 177 -32.16 -10.09 5.99
CA ALA A 177 -30.90 -10.78 6.27
C ALA A 177 -29.71 -9.82 6.42
N ILE A 178 -29.58 -8.85 5.51
CA ILE A 178 -28.53 -7.82 5.57
C ILE A 178 -28.69 -6.95 6.82
N GLN A 179 -29.91 -6.58 7.20
CA GLN A 179 -30.13 -5.81 8.42
C GLN A 179 -29.70 -6.57 9.67
N LYS A 180 -29.91 -7.89 9.73
CA LYS A 180 -29.44 -8.74 10.84
C LYS A 180 -27.92 -8.87 10.86
N ILE A 181 -27.29 -9.08 9.71
CA ILE A 181 -25.81 -9.11 9.58
C ILE A 181 -25.22 -7.76 10.02
N ALA A 182 -25.80 -6.65 9.55
CA ALA A 182 -25.35 -5.30 9.91
C ALA A 182 -25.48 -5.05 11.41
N ARG A 183 -26.61 -5.43 12.02
CA ARG A 183 -26.79 -5.31 13.47
C ARG A 183 -25.72 -6.08 14.23
N TRP A 184 -25.49 -7.35 13.87
CA TRP A 184 -24.45 -8.18 14.49
C TRP A 184 -23.06 -7.53 14.35
N ALA A 185 -22.67 -7.15 13.13
CA ALA A 185 -21.36 -6.56 12.87
C ALA A 185 -21.12 -5.27 13.66
N ILE A 186 -22.12 -4.38 13.71
CA ILE A 186 -22.04 -3.12 14.47
C ILE A 186 -21.96 -3.40 15.98
N THR A 187 -22.79 -4.30 16.52
CA THR A 187 -22.77 -4.62 17.95
C THR A 187 -21.51 -5.35 18.40
N ALA A 188 -20.91 -6.15 17.51
CA ALA A 188 -19.70 -6.90 17.79
C ALA A 188 -18.42 -6.11 17.48
N GLY A 189 -18.52 -4.86 17.00
CA GLY A 189 -17.37 -4.05 16.62
C GLY A 189 -16.56 -4.63 15.46
N VAL A 190 -17.20 -5.41 14.57
CA VAL A 190 -16.54 -6.01 13.42
C VAL A 190 -16.25 -4.92 12.38
N SER A 191 -14.99 -4.78 11.98
CA SER A 191 -14.59 -3.88 10.90
C SER A 191 -15.39 -4.17 9.63
N PHE A 192 -15.95 -3.13 9.00
CA PHE A 192 -16.68 -3.30 7.74
C PHE A 192 -15.82 -3.88 6.61
N HIS A 193 -14.50 -3.78 6.72
CA HIS A 193 -13.58 -4.43 5.80
C HIS A 193 -13.67 -5.97 5.87
N ALA A 194 -13.95 -6.55 7.04
CA ALA A 194 -14.13 -8.00 7.20
C ALA A 194 -15.30 -8.53 6.35
N LEU A 195 -16.33 -7.71 6.11
CA LEU A 195 -17.48 -8.06 5.27
C LEU A 195 -17.14 -8.13 3.78
N THR A 196 -15.98 -7.60 3.37
CA THR A 196 -15.48 -7.66 1.99
C THR A 196 -14.52 -8.83 1.76
N SER A 197 -14.17 -9.58 2.81
CA SER A 197 -13.22 -10.69 2.72
C SER A 197 -13.81 -11.91 1.97
N ARG A 198 -12.96 -12.62 1.22
CA ARG A 198 -13.34 -13.89 0.55
C ARG A 198 -13.89 -14.90 1.55
N SER A 199 -13.27 -15.03 2.72
CA SER A 199 -13.71 -15.95 3.78
C SER A 199 -15.13 -15.66 4.26
N PHE A 200 -15.52 -14.39 4.38
CA PHE A 200 -16.90 -14.03 4.72
C PHE A 200 -17.90 -14.46 3.63
N HIS A 201 -17.55 -14.29 2.35
CA HIS A 201 -18.40 -14.76 1.25
C HIS A 201 -18.55 -16.28 1.23
N VAL A 202 -17.47 -17.03 1.50
CA VAL A 202 -17.48 -18.49 1.64
C VAL A 202 -18.35 -18.93 2.82
N ALA A 203 -18.21 -18.27 3.98
CA ALA A 203 -19.03 -18.56 5.15
C ALA A 203 -20.53 -18.32 4.88
N LEU A 204 -20.90 -17.22 4.23
CA LEU A 204 -22.30 -16.95 3.87
C LEU A 204 -22.87 -18.00 2.91
N GLU A 205 -22.08 -18.44 1.94
CA GLU A 205 -22.49 -19.51 1.02
C GLU A 205 -22.66 -20.85 1.74
N ALA A 206 -21.75 -21.20 2.66
CA ALA A 206 -21.85 -22.40 3.48
C ALA A 206 -23.11 -22.39 4.37
N ILE A 207 -23.40 -21.27 5.05
CA ILE A 207 -24.62 -21.08 5.83
C ILE A 207 -25.87 -21.18 4.94
N GLY A 208 -25.83 -20.56 3.75
CA GLY A 208 -26.92 -20.62 2.79
C GLY A 208 -27.18 -22.02 2.22
N ARG A 209 -26.14 -22.86 2.12
CA ARG A 209 -26.25 -24.26 1.70
C ARG A 209 -26.78 -25.16 2.82
N PHE A 210 -26.37 -24.93 4.07
CA PHE A 210 -26.92 -25.65 5.22
C PHE A 210 -28.43 -25.43 5.34
N GLY A 211 -28.89 -24.20 5.11
CA GLY A 211 -30.30 -23.84 5.19
C GLY A 211 -30.77 -23.55 6.62
N SER A 212 -32.06 -23.69 6.87
CA SER A 212 -32.65 -23.38 8.19
C SER A 212 -32.24 -24.43 9.23
N GLY A 213 -31.77 -23.98 10.39
CA GLY A 213 -31.50 -24.85 11.55
C GLY A 213 -30.03 -24.96 11.96
N LEU A 214 -29.11 -24.22 11.32
CA LEU A 214 -27.72 -24.14 11.80
C LEU A 214 -27.70 -23.47 13.17
N ALA A 215 -27.30 -24.21 14.19
CA ALA A 215 -26.98 -23.64 15.50
C ALA A 215 -25.66 -22.86 15.38
N PRO A 216 -25.53 -21.68 15.99
CA PRO A 216 -24.26 -20.96 16.01
C PRO A 216 -23.20 -21.82 16.73
N PRO A 217 -21.97 -21.88 16.21
CA PRO A 217 -20.89 -22.60 16.87
C PRO A 217 -20.58 -22.00 18.24
N SER A 218 -20.14 -22.84 19.17
CA SER A 218 -19.74 -22.37 20.50
C SER A 218 -18.36 -21.70 20.46
N MET A 219 -18.06 -20.84 21.44
CA MET A 219 -16.72 -20.22 21.54
C MET A 219 -15.61 -21.28 21.60
N HIS A 220 -15.82 -22.34 22.38
CA HIS A 220 -14.88 -23.44 22.56
C HIS A 220 -14.65 -24.23 21.26
N GLU A 221 -15.72 -24.51 20.52
CA GLU A 221 -15.65 -25.19 19.23
C GLU A 221 -14.78 -24.41 18.23
N ILE A 222 -14.95 -23.07 18.17
CA ILE A 222 -14.12 -22.22 17.32
C ILE A 222 -12.67 -22.16 17.83
N SER A 223 -12.47 -21.88 19.12
CA SER A 223 -11.15 -21.60 19.67
C SER A 223 -10.24 -22.82 19.76
N GLU A 224 -10.81 -24.02 19.86
CA GLU A 224 -10.03 -25.26 19.98
C GLU A 224 -10.13 -26.08 18.70
N THR A 225 -11.31 -26.62 18.39
CA THR A 225 -11.46 -27.62 17.33
C THR A 225 -11.26 -27.03 15.95
N CYS A 226 -12.01 -25.98 15.60
CA CYS A 226 -11.89 -25.35 14.29
C CYS A 226 -10.52 -24.68 14.11
N LEU A 227 -9.98 -24.02 15.15
CA LEU A 227 -8.66 -23.42 15.08
C LEU A 227 -7.56 -24.46 14.80
N GLN A 228 -7.58 -25.60 15.49
CA GLN A 228 -6.61 -26.67 15.25
C GLN A 228 -6.74 -27.28 13.84
N GLU A 229 -7.96 -27.39 13.33
CA GLU A 229 -8.21 -27.87 11.97
C GLU A 229 -7.70 -26.88 10.92
N GLU A 230 -8.00 -25.58 11.07
CA GLU A 230 -7.48 -24.51 10.20
C GLU A 230 -5.95 -24.44 10.23
N VAL A 231 -5.33 -24.63 11.41
CA VAL A 231 -3.87 -24.75 11.52
C VAL A 231 -3.37 -25.95 10.71
N ARG A 232 -4.04 -27.10 10.79
CA ARG A 232 -3.65 -28.30 10.03
C ARG A 232 -3.79 -28.11 8.52
N GLU A 233 -4.89 -27.52 8.06
CA GLU A 233 -5.10 -27.20 6.64
C GLU A 233 -4.06 -26.19 6.14
N THR A 234 -3.76 -25.17 6.95
CA THR A 234 -2.69 -24.21 6.65
C THR A 234 -1.35 -24.92 6.50
N HIS A 235 -1.00 -25.87 7.39
CA HIS A 235 0.23 -26.65 7.24
C HIS A 235 0.29 -27.44 5.93
N LYS A 236 -0.82 -28.04 5.49
CA LYS A 236 -0.88 -28.74 4.19
C LYS A 236 -0.61 -27.80 3.01
N ILE A 237 -1.14 -26.58 3.06
CA ILE A 237 -0.88 -25.56 2.02
C ILE A 237 0.60 -25.15 2.05
N LEU A 238 1.18 -25.03 3.24
CA LEU A 238 2.57 -24.63 3.44
C LEU A 238 3.59 -25.70 2.98
N GLU A 239 3.23 -26.99 2.89
CA GLU A 239 4.11 -28.02 2.32
C GLU A 239 4.52 -27.71 0.88
N ILE A 240 3.65 -27.04 0.11
CA ILE A 240 3.98 -26.57 -1.25
C ILE A 240 5.13 -25.55 -1.21
N HIS A 241 5.13 -24.65 -0.21
CA HIS A 241 6.21 -23.68 -0.02
C HIS A 241 7.53 -24.39 0.33
N LYS A 242 7.48 -25.39 1.22
CA LYS A 242 8.66 -26.20 1.59
C LYS A 242 9.25 -26.96 0.41
N GLY A 243 8.40 -27.47 -0.49
CA GLY A 243 8.84 -28.09 -1.74
C GLY A 243 9.67 -27.15 -2.61
N HIS A 244 9.26 -25.89 -2.73
CA HIS A 244 9.99 -24.87 -3.50
C HIS A 244 11.32 -24.46 -2.86
N TRP A 245 11.46 -24.56 -1.54
CA TRP A 245 12.73 -24.25 -0.87
C TRP A 245 13.86 -25.19 -1.31
N LYS A 246 13.54 -26.44 -1.66
CA LYS A 246 14.53 -27.40 -2.18
C LYS A 246 15.02 -27.05 -3.59
N THR A 247 14.21 -26.35 -4.38
CA THR A 247 14.53 -26.02 -5.78
C THR A 247 15.19 -24.64 -5.90
N TYR A 248 14.68 -23.66 -5.17
CA TYR A 248 15.10 -22.26 -5.31
C TYR A 248 15.83 -21.71 -4.07
N GLY A 249 15.86 -22.48 -2.99
CA GLY A 249 16.24 -21.97 -1.68
C GLY A 249 15.20 -21.04 -1.08
N CYS A 250 15.49 -20.56 0.13
CA CYS A 250 14.70 -19.56 0.82
C CYS A 250 15.59 -18.56 1.57
N THR A 251 14.99 -17.42 1.87
CA THR A 251 15.55 -16.38 2.72
C THR A 251 14.96 -16.48 4.11
N LEU A 252 15.80 -16.70 5.12
CA LEU A 252 15.39 -16.61 6.52
C LEU A 252 15.39 -15.14 6.93
N MET A 253 14.22 -14.60 7.25
CA MET A 253 14.06 -13.26 7.80
C MET A 253 13.86 -13.36 9.30
N CYS A 254 14.62 -12.56 10.04
CA CYS A 254 14.49 -12.43 11.49
C CYS A 254 14.19 -10.98 11.83
N ASP A 255 13.03 -10.76 12.45
CA ASP A 255 12.58 -9.43 12.87
C ASP A 255 12.31 -9.41 14.37
N GLY A 256 13.07 -8.58 15.08
CA GLY A 256 12.94 -8.39 16.51
C GLY A 256 12.31 -7.04 16.81
N TRP A 257 11.23 -7.04 17.59
CA TRP A 257 10.69 -5.79 18.14
C TRP A 257 10.56 -5.86 19.65
N THR A 258 10.51 -4.69 20.27
CA THR A 258 10.16 -4.53 21.68
C THR A 258 8.93 -3.64 21.77
N ASP A 259 7.86 -4.13 22.38
CA ASP A 259 6.64 -3.36 22.55
C ASP A 259 6.79 -2.29 23.66
N ARG A 260 5.80 -1.40 23.78
CA ARG A 260 5.80 -0.36 24.82
C ARG A 260 5.72 -0.92 26.25
N ARG A 261 5.36 -2.20 26.41
CA ARG A 261 5.29 -2.91 27.69
C ARG A 261 6.59 -3.67 27.98
N GLN A 262 7.66 -3.40 27.22
CA GLN A 262 8.98 -4.04 27.35
C GLN A 262 8.94 -5.56 27.08
N ARG A 263 7.95 -6.02 26.30
CA ARG A 263 7.95 -7.40 25.79
C ARG A 263 8.74 -7.44 24.50
N SER A 264 9.77 -8.27 24.45
CA SER A 264 10.55 -8.46 23.24
C SER A 264 10.15 -9.74 22.53
N LEU A 265 9.76 -9.61 21.27
CA LEU A 265 9.40 -10.73 20.42
C LEU A 265 10.36 -10.79 19.24
N ILE A 266 10.75 -12.01 18.86
CA ILE A 266 11.57 -12.28 17.68
C ILE A 266 10.77 -13.19 16.76
N ASN A 267 10.48 -12.70 15.56
CA ASN A 267 9.74 -13.41 14.54
C ASN A 267 10.70 -14.00 13.50
N PHE A 268 10.47 -15.26 13.14
CA PHE A 268 11.18 -15.95 12.08
C PHE A 268 10.23 -16.23 10.92
N LEU A 269 10.64 -15.79 9.73
CA LEU A 269 9.88 -15.93 8.50
C LEU A 269 10.79 -16.57 7.43
N ALA A 270 10.26 -17.45 6.60
CA ALA A 270 10.94 -17.95 5.40
C ALA A 270 10.30 -17.35 4.15
N ASN A 271 11.08 -16.66 3.33
CA ASN A 271 10.63 -16.09 2.06
C ASN A 271 11.19 -16.88 0.87
N SER A 272 10.34 -17.22 -0.09
CA SER A 272 10.70 -17.85 -1.35
C SER A 272 9.87 -17.25 -2.49
N PRO A 273 10.15 -17.57 -3.78
CA PRO A 273 9.34 -17.07 -4.90
C PRO A 273 7.85 -17.40 -4.80
N LYS A 274 7.46 -18.38 -3.97
CA LYS A 274 6.06 -18.73 -3.73
C LYS A 274 5.37 -17.79 -2.72
N GLY A 275 6.13 -17.11 -1.89
CA GLY A 275 5.64 -16.18 -0.86
C GLY A 275 6.33 -16.40 0.49
N THR A 276 5.98 -15.53 1.44
CA THR A 276 6.52 -15.53 2.81
C THR A 276 5.70 -16.45 3.72
N MET A 277 6.38 -17.31 4.46
CA MET A 277 5.83 -18.23 5.45
C MET A 277 6.28 -17.82 6.85
N PHE A 278 5.35 -17.71 7.79
CA PHE A 278 5.67 -17.60 9.20
C PHE A 278 6.12 -18.95 9.76
N LEU A 279 7.26 -18.96 10.47
CA LEU A 279 7.85 -20.18 11.03
C LEU A 279 7.56 -20.29 12.53
N LYS A 280 8.09 -19.33 13.31
CA LYS A 280 7.92 -19.27 14.75
C LYS A 280 8.11 -17.85 15.26
N SER A 281 7.56 -17.56 16.44
CA SER A 281 7.83 -16.36 17.21
C SER A 281 8.36 -16.76 18.59
N ILE A 282 9.37 -16.06 19.08
CA ILE A 282 9.99 -16.31 20.38
C ILE A 282 9.76 -15.10 21.28
N ASP A 283 9.30 -15.36 22.50
CA ASP A 283 9.34 -14.37 23.57
C ASP A 283 10.75 -14.30 24.17
N ALA A 284 11.46 -13.23 23.83
CA ALA A 284 12.81 -12.94 24.28
C ALA A 284 12.84 -11.99 25.49
N SER A 285 11.70 -11.65 26.10
CA SER A 285 11.62 -10.66 27.18
C SER A 285 12.45 -11.04 28.42
N ALA A 286 12.63 -12.34 28.68
CA ALA A 286 13.41 -12.85 29.81
C ALA A 286 14.91 -12.99 29.51
N HIS A 287 15.34 -12.80 28.26
CA HIS A 287 16.69 -13.08 27.81
C HIS A 287 17.44 -11.78 27.54
N SER A 288 18.72 -11.72 27.90
CA SER A 288 19.60 -10.71 27.34
C SER A 288 19.77 -11.02 25.85
N HIS A 289 19.46 -10.05 24.99
CA HIS A 289 19.58 -10.15 23.52
C HIS A 289 21.05 -10.22 23.07
N THR A 290 21.78 -11.19 23.61
CA THR A 290 23.19 -11.46 23.32
C THR A 290 23.32 -12.12 21.97
N ALA A 291 24.48 -11.91 21.33
CA ALA A 291 24.81 -12.53 20.06
C ALA A 291 24.71 -14.07 20.12
N ILE A 292 25.06 -14.68 21.26
CA ILE A 292 25.04 -16.14 21.46
C ILE A 292 23.61 -16.67 21.49
N PHE A 293 22.70 -15.99 22.20
CA PHE A 293 21.29 -16.38 22.24
C PHE A 293 20.66 -16.32 20.84
N LEU A 294 20.87 -15.19 20.13
CA LEU A 294 20.37 -15.01 18.77
C LEU A 294 20.96 -16.06 17.81
N PHE A 295 22.26 -16.34 17.90
CA PHE A 295 22.92 -17.39 17.13
C PHE A 295 22.26 -18.74 17.34
N LYS A 296 22.00 -19.13 18.60
CA LYS A 296 21.36 -20.41 18.91
C LYS A 296 19.97 -20.52 18.29
N GLU A 297 19.16 -19.48 18.40
CA GLU A 297 17.80 -19.49 17.85
C GLU A 297 17.76 -19.45 16.32
N ILE A 298 18.65 -18.69 15.69
CA ILE A 298 18.79 -18.66 14.23
C ILE A 298 19.28 -20.04 13.74
N ASN A 299 20.29 -20.62 14.40
CA ASN A 299 20.84 -21.92 14.01
C ASN A 299 19.82 -23.05 14.18
N ASP A 300 18.99 -23.01 15.23
CA ASP A 300 17.88 -23.95 15.43
C ASP A 300 16.89 -23.91 14.26
N VAL A 301 16.54 -22.71 13.76
CA VAL A 301 15.64 -22.59 12.59
C VAL A 301 16.29 -23.16 11.33
N ILE A 302 17.58 -22.88 11.13
CA ILE A 302 18.33 -23.36 9.95
C ILE A 302 18.44 -24.88 9.97
N GLU A 303 18.85 -25.47 11.10
CA GLU A 303 19.12 -26.92 11.19
C GLU A 303 17.85 -27.75 11.37
N ASN A 304 16.90 -27.32 12.20
CA ASN A 304 15.76 -28.15 12.61
C ASN A 304 14.44 -27.85 11.87
N ILE A 305 14.26 -26.64 11.33
CA ILE A 305 12.97 -26.24 10.70
C ILE A 305 13.08 -26.22 9.18
N ILE A 306 14.11 -25.55 8.64
CA ILE A 306 14.23 -25.33 7.18
C ILE A 306 15.14 -26.38 6.51
N GLY A 307 16.26 -26.73 7.17
CA GLY A 307 17.35 -27.48 6.57
C GLY A 307 18.39 -26.53 5.95
N LYS A 308 19.66 -26.72 6.30
CA LYS A 308 20.77 -25.83 5.91
C LYS A 308 20.93 -25.71 4.39
N GLU A 309 20.63 -26.78 3.67
CA GLU A 309 20.73 -26.87 2.22
C GLU A 309 19.68 -26.00 1.50
N ASN A 310 18.61 -25.64 2.19
CA ASN A 310 17.51 -24.86 1.64
C ASN A 310 17.63 -23.36 1.98
N VAL A 311 18.58 -22.95 2.82
CA VAL A 311 18.77 -21.54 3.21
C VAL A 311 19.85 -20.91 2.35
N VAL A 312 19.48 -19.87 1.59
CA VAL A 312 20.42 -19.10 0.77
C VAL A 312 20.95 -17.90 1.55
N GLN A 313 20.06 -17.18 2.22
CA GLN A 313 20.43 -15.97 2.94
C GLN A 313 19.63 -15.75 4.22
N ILE A 314 20.23 -14.99 5.14
CA ILE A 314 19.61 -14.54 6.37
C ILE A 314 19.53 -13.01 6.31
N VAL A 315 18.33 -12.47 6.53
CA VAL A 315 18.06 -11.04 6.58
C VAL A 315 17.65 -10.66 7.99
N THR A 316 18.43 -9.76 8.60
CA THR A 316 18.19 -9.25 9.97
C THR A 316 18.31 -7.74 10.02
N ASP A 317 17.92 -7.15 11.15
CA ASP A 317 18.31 -5.77 11.44
C ASP A 317 19.83 -5.60 11.53
N ASN A 318 20.28 -4.34 11.58
CA ASN A 318 21.70 -3.98 11.56
C ASN A 318 22.26 -3.75 12.97
N ALA A 319 21.56 -4.18 14.03
CA ALA A 319 22.00 -3.99 15.40
C ALA A 319 23.23 -4.87 15.71
N ALA A 320 24.07 -4.39 16.63
CA ALA A 320 25.39 -5.00 16.89
C ALA A 320 25.31 -6.47 17.34
N ASN A 321 24.27 -6.81 18.10
CA ASN A 321 24.00 -8.17 18.55
C ASN A 321 23.62 -9.10 17.38
N TYR A 322 22.76 -8.66 16.45
CA TYR A 322 22.42 -9.43 15.25
C TYR A 322 23.62 -9.60 14.32
N LYS A 323 24.44 -8.55 14.13
CA LYS A 323 25.68 -8.66 13.36
C LYS A 323 26.61 -9.74 13.91
N ALA A 324 26.86 -9.69 15.22
CA ALA A 324 27.73 -10.66 15.87
C ALA A 324 27.14 -12.08 15.83
N ALA A 325 25.82 -12.23 16.00
CA ALA A 325 25.15 -13.51 15.86
C ALA A 325 25.26 -14.07 14.44
N CYS A 326 24.95 -13.28 13.42
CA CYS A 326 25.02 -13.69 12.02
C CYS A 326 26.44 -14.00 11.56
N GLN A 327 27.45 -13.32 12.11
CA GLN A 327 28.86 -13.65 11.86
C GLN A 327 29.17 -15.08 12.32
N LEU A 328 28.72 -15.47 13.52
CA LEU A 328 28.85 -16.85 14.02
C LEU A 328 28.07 -17.85 13.14
N VAL A 329 26.90 -17.45 12.62
CA VAL A 329 26.12 -18.32 11.69
C VAL A 329 26.88 -18.54 10.38
N ILE A 330 27.50 -17.51 9.81
CA ILE A 330 28.29 -17.62 8.57
C ILE A 330 29.54 -18.49 8.80
N GLU A 331 30.20 -18.38 9.96
CA GLU A 331 31.32 -19.26 10.33
C GLU A 331 30.88 -20.73 10.41
N ARG A 332 29.66 -20.98 10.89
CA ARG A 332 29.08 -22.33 10.98
C ARG A 332 28.60 -22.86 9.63
N HIS A 333 28.03 -22.01 8.79
CA HIS A 333 27.44 -22.33 7.49
C HIS A 333 28.01 -21.41 6.39
N PRO A 334 29.20 -21.73 5.84
CA PRO A 334 29.91 -20.84 4.91
C PRO A 334 29.18 -20.54 3.60
N THR A 335 28.25 -21.40 3.17
CA THR A 335 27.46 -21.22 1.95
C THR A 335 26.32 -20.19 2.12
N ILE A 336 25.94 -19.87 3.36
CA ILE A 336 24.84 -18.96 3.66
C ILE A 336 25.32 -17.51 3.65
N PHE A 337 24.53 -16.62 3.07
CA PHE A 337 24.75 -15.18 3.13
C PHE A 337 24.06 -14.55 4.32
N TRP A 338 24.70 -13.54 4.90
CA TRP A 338 23.99 -12.57 5.74
C TRP A 338 23.88 -11.26 5.00
N THR A 339 22.68 -10.70 4.97
CA THR A 339 22.37 -9.44 4.31
C THR A 339 21.61 -8.56 5.31
N PRO A 340 22.07 -7.34 5.61
CA PRO A 340 21.30 -6.46 6.48
C PRO A 340 20.02 -5.97 5.80
N CYS A 341 18.97 -5.73 6.58
CA CYS A 341 17.68 -5.30 6.07
C CYS A 341 17.77 -3.93 5.37
N ALA A 342 17.50 -3.91 4.06
CA ALA A 342 17.48 -2.68 3.26
C ALA A 342 16.51 -1.62 3.79
N ALA A 343 15.32 -2.02 4.26
CA ALA A 343 14.34 -1.09 4.81
C ALA A 343 14.89 -0.40 6.06
N HIS A 344 15.55 -1.16 6.95
CA HIS A 344 16.20 -0.61 8.12
C HIS A 344 17.38 0.31 7.75
N CYS A 345 18.21 -0.08 6.79
CA CYS A 345 19.31 0.76 6.29
C CYS A 345 18.82 2.11 5.75
N ILE A 346 17.74 2.12 4.96
CA ILE A 346 17.15 3.35 4.43
C ILE A 346 16.51 4.18 5.54
N ASP A 347 15.87 3.56 6.54
CA ASP A 347 15.31 4.28 7.68
C ASP A 347 16.41 4.95 8.53
N LEU A 348 17.58 4.32 8.68
CA LEU A 348 18.77 4.94 9.32
C LEU A 348 19.35 6.11 8.50
N ILE A 349 19.33 6.03 7.17
CA ILE A 349 19.70 7.17 6.31
C ILE A 349 18.73 8.33 6.54
N LEU A 350 17.42 8.03 6.58
CA LEU A 350 16.39 9.02 6.89
C LEU A 350 16.54 9.60 8.29
N GLU A 351 16.95 8.80 9.29
CA GLU A 351 17.29 9.28 10.63
C GLU A 351 18.39 10.35 10.58
N ASP A 352 19.50 10.07 9.90
CA ASP A 352 20.64 10.97 9.85
C ASP A 352 20.31 12.26 9.07
N ILE A 353 19.54 12.17 7.99
CA ILE A 353 18.96 13.35 7.32
C ILE A 353 18.01 14.10 8.27
N GLY A 354 17.24 13.37 9.08
CA GLY A 354 16.38 13.94 10.11
C GLY A 354 17.16 14.77 11.12
N LYS A 355 18.33 14.31 11.55
CA LYS A 355 19.24 15.04 12.45
C LYS A 355 19.69 16.37 11.84
N MET A 356 19.93 16.44 10.52
CA MET A 356 20.23 17.70 9.82
C MET A 356 19.07 18.70 9.86
N HIS A 357 17.83 18.20 9.95
CA HIS A 357 16.60 18.98 9.98
C HIS A 357 15.90 19.00 11.35
N ILE A 358 16.63 18.68 12.42
CA ILE A 358 16.08 18.46 13.77
C ILE A 358 15.24 19.63 14.29
N ARG A 359 15.63 20.87 13.99
CA ARG A 359 14.88 22.07 14.38
C ARG A 359 13.49 22.10 13.72
N THR A 360 13.43 21.83 12.42
CA THR A 360 12.16 21.81 11.67
C THR A 360 11.25 20.67 12.12
N ILE A 361 11.82 19.47 12.28
CA ILE A 361 11.07 18.29 12.75
C ILE A 361 10.54 18.53 14.17
N SER A 362 11.34 19.11 15.05
CA SER A 362 10.92 19.44 16.42
C SER A 362 9.78 20.46 16.45
N LEU A 363 9.83 21.48 15.58
CA LEU A 363 8.76 22.48 15.45
C LEU A 363 7.47 21.85 14.90
N ALA A 364 7.58 21.01 13.86
CA ALA A 364 6.46 20.27 13.31
C ALA A 364 5.79 19.37 14.36
N ARG A 365 6.59 18.63 15.14
CA ARG A 365 6.10 17.81 16.25
C ARG A 365 5.37 18.64 17.31
N ARG A 366 5.87 19.84 17.64
CA ARG A 366 5.18 20.73 18.58
C ARG A 366 3.83 21.19 18.04
N ILE A 367 3.74 21.52 16.76
CA ILE A 367 2.48 21.89 16.10
C ILE A 367 1.47 20.74 16.21
N THR A 368 1.88 19.52 15.83
CA THR A 368 0.96 18.37 15.84
C THR A 368 0.53 18.03 17.27
N VAL A 369 1.47 17.92 18.22
CA VAL A 369 1.12 17.67 19.63
C VAL A 369 0.18 18.74 20.19
N PHE A 370 0.42 20.01 19.87
CA PHE A 370 -0.44 21.10 20.33
C PHE A 370 -1.85 21.01 19.74
N ILE A 371 -2.00 20.78 18.43
CA ILE A 371 -3.33 20.67 17.81
C ILE A 371 -4.10 19.49 18.39
N TYR A 372 -3.46 18.33 18.49
CA TYR A 372 -4.09 17.09 18.95
C TYR A 372 -4.38 17.07 20.46
N ALA A 373 -3.63 17.83 21.27
CA ALA A 373 -3.91 17.96 22.71
C ALA A 373 -5.20 18.76 23.00
N HIS A 374 -5.70 19.53 22.03
CA HIS A 374 -6.84 20.42 22.23
C HIS A 374 -8.00 20.03 21.31
N THR A 375 -9.01 19.34 21.85
CA THR A 375 -10.14 18.78 21.10
C THR A 375 -10.88 19.79 20.22
N GLN A 376 -11.12 21.01 20.72
CA GLN A 376 -11.75 22.09 19.95
C GLN A 376 -10.86 22.55 18.78
N LEU A 377 -9.56 22.69 19.00
CA LEU A 377 -8.61 23.08 17.95
C LEU A 377 -8.43 21.97 16.91
N LEU A 378 -8.45 20.71 17.34
CA LEU A 378 -8.44 19.54 16.47
C LEU A 378 -9.68 19.50 15.57
N HIS A 379 -10.87 19.77 16.13
CA HIS A 379 -12.10 19.86 15.35
C HIS A 379 -12.01 20.99 14.30
N CYS A 380 -11.57 22.18 14.70
CA CYS A 380 -11.35 23.28 13.76
C CYS A 380 -10.34 22.88 12.67
N MET A 381 -9.19 22.30 13.03
CA MET A 381 -8.22 21.85 12.05
C MET A 381 -8.84 20.87 11.04
N ARG A 382 -9.62 19.87 11.49
CA ARG A 382 -10.29 18.92 10.61
C ARG A 382 -11.28 19.57 9.64
N LEU A 383 -12.01 20.61 10.09
CA LEU A 383 -12.92 21.37 9.22
C LEU A 383 -12.15 22.14 8.14
N PHE A 384 -11.05 22.81 8.49
CA PHE A 384 -10.26 23.60 7.54
C PHE A 384 -9.41 22.74 6.61
N CYS A 385 -8.88 21.62 7.10
CA CYS A 385 -8.04 20.70 6.35
C CYS A 385 -8.84 19.64 5.57
N ASN A 386 -10.13 19.48 5.85
CA ASN A 386 -11.00 18.44 5.29
C ASN A 386 -10.41 17.03 5.46
N GLY A 387 -9.85 16.75 6.63
CA GLY A 387 -9.12 15.53 6.91
C GLY A 387 -8.27 15.65 8.18
N ASP A 388 -7.49 14.62 8.48
CA ASP A 388 -6.58 14.60 9.62
C ASP A 388 -5.11 14.73 9.17
N ILE A 389 -4.23 15.19 10.07
CA ILE A 389 -2.79 15.30 9.80
C ILE A 389 -2.11 14.01 10.21
N VAL A 390 -1.25 13.46 9.34
CA VAL A 390 -0.49 12.25 9.68
C VAL A 390 0.40 12.51 10.90
N ARG A 391 0.27 11.66 11.92
CA ARG A 391 1.07 11.76 13.15
C ARG A 391 2.40 11.02 12.99
N PRO A 392 3.47 11.51 13.64
CA PRO A 392 4.71 10.76 13.70
C PRO A 392 4.47 9.49 14.53
N GLY A 393 4.74 8.34 13.93
CA GLY A 393 4.72 7.04 14.58
C GLY A 393 6.03 6.81 15.33
N PRO A 394 6.02 6.09 16.46
CA PRO A 394 7.24 5.80 17.23
C PRO A 394 8.21 4.85 16.50
N THR A 395 7.75 4.10 15.50
CA THR A 395 8.44 2.90 15.00
C THR A 395 9.32 3.10 13.77
N ARG A 396 9.25 4.23 13.04
CA ARG A 396 10.11 4.47 11.84
C ARG A 396 10.40 5.96 11.64
N PHE A 397 11.65 6.33 11.32
CA PHE A 397 12.06 7.73 11.09
C PHE A 397 11.37 8.34 9.86
N ALA A 398 11.05 7.52 8.85
CA ALA A 398 10.23 7.91 7.71
C ALA A 398 8.90 8.60 8.11
N THR A 399 8.29 8.22 9.24
CA THR A 399 7.02 8.81 9.71
C THR A 399 7.14 10.30 10.06
N SER A 400 8.32 10.75 10.47
CA SER A 400 8.59 12.18 10.71
C SER A 400 8.50 12.98 9.41
N PHE A 401 8.99 12.42 8.30
CA PHE A 401 8.89 13.07 6.99
C PHE A 401 7.48 12.98 6.40
N LEU A 402 6.75 11.89 6.64
CA LEU A 402 5.32 11.81 6.28
C LEU A 402 4.49 12.86 7.03
N THR A 403 4.81 13.12 8.30
CA THR A 403 4.19 14.22 9.07
C THR A 403 4.50 15.58 8.44
N LEU A 404 5.77 15.83 8.10
CA LEU A 404 6.19 17.05 7.42
C LEU A 404 5.48 17.24 6.07
N GLN A 405 5.29 16.14 5.33
CA GLN A 405 4.59 16.15 4.05
C GLN A 405 3.10 16.47 4.23
N SER A 406 2.44 15.82 5.18
CA SER A 406 1.05 16.10 5.53
C SER A 406 0.85 17.55 5.96
N LEU A 407 1.77 18.11 6.77
CA LEU A 407 1.76 19.54 7.12
C LEU A 407 1.97 20.45 5.89
N TRP A 408 2.85 20.06 4.97
CA TRP A 408 3.10 20.82 3.75
C TRP A 408 1.88 20.87 2.82
N GLU A 409 1.17 19.75 2.67
CA GLU A 409 -0.06 19.64 1.86
C GLU A 409 -1.18 20.52 2.45
N HIS A 410 -1.30 20.53 3.77
CA HIS A 410 -2.29 21.33 4.49
C HIS A 410 -1.79 22.75 4.86
N LYS A 411 -0.63 23.17 4.35
CA LYS A 411 0.01 24.46 4.70
C LYS A 411 -0.93 25.66 4.56
N ASN A 412 -1.68 25.74 3.46
CA ASN A 412 -2.56 26.87 3.21
C ASN A 412 -3.76 26.84 4.16
N ALA A 413 -4.38 25.68 4.36
CA ALA A 413 -5.47 25.50 5.31
C ALA A 413 -5.05 25.85 6.75
N LEU A 414 -3.87 25.39 7.17
CA LEU A 414 -3.29 25.69 8.49
C LEU A 414 -3.02 27.19 8.66
N ARG A 415 -2.52 27.87 7.63
CA ARG A 415 -2.33 29.34 7.66
C ARG A 415 -3.65 30.08 7.77
N THR A 416 -4.67 29.64 7.03
CA THR A 416 -6.01 30.21 7.13
C THR A 416 -6.59 30.02 8.53
N LEU A 417 -6.45 28.82 9.11
CA LEU A 417 -6.90 28.53 10.48
C LEU A 417 -6.28 29.50 11.49
N MET A 418 -4.98 29.81 11.39
CA MET A 418 -4.28 30.72 12.30
C MET A 418 -4.77 32.19 12.21
N VAL A 419 -5.50 32.56 11.16
CA VAL A 419 -6.03 33.93 10.96
C VAL A 419 -7.55 33.96 11.10
N ALA A 420 -8.21 32.79 11.19
CA ALA A 420 -9.65 32.68 11.25
C ALA A 420 -10.22 33.14 12.60
N ASP A 421 -11.48 33.54 12.60
CA ASP A 421 -12.22 33.98 13.79
C ASP A 421 -12.25 32.90 14.87
N GLU A 422 -12.32 31.63 14.46
CA GLU A 422 -12.29 30.47 15.34
C GLU A 422 -10.98 30.38 16.13
N TRP A 423 -9.85 30.83 15.57
CA TRP A 423 -8.57 30.91 16.28
C TRP A 423 -8.47 32.17 17.11
N THR A 424 -8.77 33.34 16.55
CA THR A 424 -8.57 34.64 17.22
C THR A 424 -9.46 34.80 18.44
N LYS A 425 -10.68 34.25 18.42
CA LYS A 425 -11.61 34.23 19.56
C LYS A 425 -11.35 33.07 20.54
N SER A 426 -10.44 32.14 20.21
CA SER A 426 -10.14 31.00 21.08
C SER A 426 -9.29 31.39 22.29
N LYS A 427 -9.37 30.63 23.37
CA LYS A 427 -8.43 30.76 24.50
C LYS A 427 -7.00 30.35 24.15
N TRP A 428 -6.80 29.60 23.07
CA TRP A 428 -5.52 29.04 22.66
C TRP A 428 -4.59 30.07 22.04
N CYS A 429 -5.12 31.10 21.36
CA CYS A 429 -4.32 32.20 20.80
C CYS A 429 -3.58 32.99 21.89
N ASN A 430 -4.09 32.99 23.13
CA ASN A 430 -3.49 33.67 24.27
C ASN A 430 -2.45 32.83 25.00
N LEU A 431 -2.46 31.50 24.82
CA LEU A 431 -1.48 30.60 25.42
C LEU A 431 -0.09 30.81 24.82
N ARG A 432 0.96 30.74 25.64
CA ARG A 432 2.36 30.86 25.17
C ARG A 432 2.68 29.85 24.06
N THR A 433 2.23 28.61 24.21
CA THR A 433 2.40 27.53 23.22
C THR A 433 1.58 27.77 21.95
N GLY A 434 0.37 28.34 22.08
CA GLY A 434 -0.47 28.73 20.95
C GLY A 434 0.17 29.85 20.12
N LYS A 435 0.62 30.94 20.76
CA LYS A 435 1.37 32.02 20.09
C LYS A 435 2.61 31.51 19.38
N GLN A 436 3.32 30.55 19.98
CA GLN A 436 4.50 29.94 19.36
C GLN A 436 4.13 29.07 18.14
N THR A 437 3.03 28.32 18.23
CA THR A 437 2.49 27.50 17.14
C THR A 437 2.07 28.39 15.97
N GLU A 438 1.31 29.44 16.23
CA GLU A 438 0.89 30.45 15.26
C GLU A 438 2.10 31.09 14.54
N ARG A 439 3.07 31.59 15.31
CA ARG A 439 4.33 32.15 14.76
C ARG A 439 5.07 31.16 13.88
N THR A 440 5.06 29.88 14.24
CA THR A 440 5.73 28.82 13.47
C THR A 440 4.99 28.54 12.15
N ILE A 441 3.66 28.40 12.19
CA ILE A 441 2.81 28.17 11.00
C ILE A 441 2.82 29.38 10.06
N LEU A 442 2.92 30.60 10.57
CA LEU A 442 3.01 31.80 9.72
C LEU A 442 4.44 32.05 9.20
N SER A 443 5.47 31.47 9.83
CA SER A 443 6.88 31.69 9.48
C SER A 443 7.26 31.12 8.10
N VAL A 444 7.76 31.99 7.22
CA VAL A 444 8.34 31.59 5.93
C VAL A 444 9.55 30.68 6.10
N GLN A 445 10.38 30.91 7.13
CA GLN A 445 11.60 30.14 7.37
C GLN A 445 11.29 28.70 7.78
N PHE A 446 10.24 28.49 8.59
CA PHE A 446 9.77 27.15 8.95
C PHE A 446 9.41 26.36 7.69
N TRP A 447 8.56 26.92 6.82
CA TRP A 447 8.14 26.24 5.60
C TRP A 447 9.27 26.01 4.60
N LYS A 448 10.25 26.94 4.48
CA LYS A 448 11.47 26.70 3.71
C LYS A 448 12.29 25.54 4.29
N GLY A 449 12.32 25.41 5.62
CA GLY A 449 12.90 24.26 6.32
C GLY A 449 12.18 22.96 5.99
N VAL A 450 10.84 22.95 6.03
CA VAL A 450 10.01 21.78 5.70
C VAL A 450 10.27 21.34 4.27
N GLN A 451 10.25 22.29 3.33
CA GLN A 451 10.52 22.00 1.92
C GLN A 451 11.90 21.38 1.69
N ARG A 452 12.96 21.91 2.32
CA ARG A 452 14.31 21.33 2.22
C ARG A 452 14.36 19.90 2.75
N ALA A 453 13.77 19.66 3.93
CA ALA A 453 13.71 18.31 4.50
C ALA A 453 12.99 17.31 3.58
N LEU A 454 11.88 17.74 2.97
CA LEU A 454 11.13 16.91 2.01
C LEU A 454 11.88 16.67 0.70
N HIS A 455 12.60 17.68 0.19
CA HIS A 455 13.42 17.56 -1.01
C HIS A 455 14.51 16.48 -0.87
N ALA A 456 15.08 16.32 0.33
CA ALA A 456 16.03 15.26 0.65
C ALA A 456 15.35 13.90 0.90
N ALA A 457 14.26 13.87 1.68
CA ALA A 457 13.68 12.62 2.18
C ALA A 457 12.74 11.91 1.22
N ILE A 458 11.93 12.62 0.42
CA ILE A 458 10.88 12.00 -0.43
C ILE A 458 11.46 10.95 -1.40
N PRO A 459 12.57 11.21 -2.12
CA PRO A 459 13.15 10.21 -3.01
C PRO A 459 13.53 8.92 -2.27
N LEU A 460 14.05 9.04 -1.04
CA LEU A 460 14.41 7.89 -0.20
C LEU A 460 13.19 7.16 0.37
N VAL A 461 12.11 7.88 0.70
CA VAL A 461 10.84 7.27 1.12
C VAL A 461 10.25 6.42 -0.02
N HIS A 462 10.45 6.79 -1.28
CA HIS A 462 10.05 5.94 -2.41
C HIS A 462 10.89 4.66 -2.49
N VAL A 463 12.20 4.73 -2.23
CA VAL A 463 13.03 3.52 -2.16
C VAL A 463 12.64 2.66 -0.97
N LEU A 464 12.33 3.27 0.18
CA LEU A 464 11.84 2.55 1.35
C LEU A 464 10.56 1.78 1.02
N ARG A 465 9.59 2.40 0.35
CA ARG A 465 8.36 1.72 -0.10
C ARG A 465 8.62 0.59 -1.10
N LEU A 466 9.64 0.73 -1.96
CA LEU A 466 10.03 -0.32 -2.88
C LEU A 466 10.56 -1.55 -2.15
N VAL A 467 11.34 -1.38 -1.08
CA VAL A 467 11.93 -2.50 -0.34
C VAL A 467 11.01 -3.07 0.74
N ASP A 468 10.10 -2.26 1.28
CA ASP A 468 9.09 -2.65 2.28
C ASP A 468 7.82 -3.21 1.63
N GLY A 469 7.76 -3.24 0.28
CA GLY A 469 6.61 -3.75 -0.47
C GLY A 469 6.72 -5.25 -0.76
N ASP A 470 5.68 -6.01 -0.41
CA ASP A 470 5.62 -7.47 -0.62
C ASP A 470 5.16 -7.89 -2.02
N GLU A 471 4.78 -6.94 -2.89
CA GLU A 471 4.19 -7.25 -4.20
C GLU A 471 5.20 -7.75 -5.24
N LYS A 472 6.46 -7.27 -5.20
CA LYS A 472 7.47 -7.56 -6.22
C LYS A 472 8.86 -7.74 -5.59
N PRO A 473 9.69 -8.68 -6.09
CA PRO A 473 11.07 -8.82 -5.64
C PRO A 473 11.85 -7.51 -5.82
N SER A 474 12.26 -6.89 -4.71
CA SER A 474 12.83 -5.54 -4.69
C SER A 474 14.37 -5.52 -4.82
N MET A 475 15.04 -6.61 -4.43
CA MET A 475 16.50 -6.74 -4.37
C MET A 475 17.20 -6.30 -5.68
N GLY A 476 16.70 -6.78 -6.84
CA GLY A 476 17.31 -6.47 -8.13
C GLY A 476 17.06 -5.06 -8.67
N TYR A 477 16.18 -4.28 -8.04
CA TYR A 477 15.90 -2.89 -8.42
C TYR A 477 16.59 -1.88 -7.50
N LEU A 478 17.12 -2.34 -6.37
CA LEU A 478 17.50 -1.47 -5.26
C LEU A 478 18.64 -0.51 -5.61
N TYR A 479 19.72 -0.99 -6.24
CA TYR A 479 20.83 -0.13 -6.68
C TYR A 479 20.36 0.97 -7.65
N ASN A 480 19.59 0.59 -8.68
CA ASN A 480 19.02 1.56 -9.62
C ASN A 480 18.10 2.57 -8.92
N ALA A 481 17.25 2.09 -8.01
CA ALA A 481 16.34 2.95 -7.26
C ALA A 481 17.10 3.96 -6.39
N MET A 482 18.21 3.55 -5.78
CA MET A 482 19.08 4.44 -5.00
C MET A 482 19.81 5.45 -5.88
N ASP A 483 20.34 5.07 -7.03
CA ASP A 483 20.98 6.01 -7.95
C ASP A 483 19.99 7.05 -8.48
N ARG A 484 18.77 6.61 -8.83
CA ARG A 484 17.67 7.52 -9.19
C ARG A 484 17.26 8.42 -8.04
N ALA A 485 17.25 7.92 -6.80
CA ALA A 485 16.96 8.73 -5.62
C ALA A 485 18.03 9.81 -5.41
N LYS A 486 19.32 9.46 -5.50
CA LYS A 486 20.44 10.41 -5.42
C LYS A 486 20.35 11.48 -6.49
N GLU A 487 20.06 11.09 -7.73
CA GLU A 487 19.89 12.04 -8.84
C GLU A 487 18.68 12.95 -8.63
N LYS A 488 17.56 12.40 -8.16
CA LYS A 488 16.37 13.21 -7.85
C LYS A 488 16.62 14.20 -6.71
N ILE A 489 17.43 13.83 -5.72
CA ILE A 489 17.87 14.76 -4.67
C ILE A 489 18.68 15.91 -5.29
N LYS A 490 19.67 15.62 -6.13
CA LYS A 490 20.46 16.67 -6.81
C LYS A 490 19.55 17.61 -7.61
N GLU A 491 18.59 17.08 -8.36
CA GLU A 491 17.59 17.84 -9.11
C GLU A 491 16.74 18.73 -8.18
N ASN A 492 16.23 18.19 -7.07
CA ASN A 492 15.41 18.91 -6.10
C ASN A 492 16.16 20.10 -5.45
N TYR A 493 17.49 20.03 -5.37
CA TYR A 493 18.37 21.10 -4.91
C TYR A 493 18.94 21.94 -6.05
N GLN A 494 18.37 21.85 -7.26
CA GLN A 494 18.78 22.60 -8.46
C GLN A 494 20.27 22.42 -8.78
N TYR A 495 20.80 21.22 -8.54
CA TYR A 495 22.20 20.88 -8.76
C TYR A 495 23.20 21.79 -8.03
N ARG A 496 22.82 22.35 -6.87
CA ARG A 496 23.73 23.18 -6.04
C ARG A 496 24.54 22.32 -5.07
N PRO A 497 25.85 22.10 -5.29
CA PRO A 497 26.63 21.13 -4.52
C PRO A 497 26.70 21.44 -3.02
N LEU A 498 26.78 22.72 -2.65
CA LEU A 498 26.79 23.13 -1.24
C LEU A 498 25.51 22.78 -0.46
N GLN A 499 24.39 22.53 -1.16
CA GLN A 499 23.12 22.23 -0.51
C GLN A 499 22.81 20.73 -0.48
N TYR A 500 23.06 20.01 -1.58
CA TYR A 500 22.83 18.56 -1.62
C TYR A 500 24.03 17.74 -1.14
N GLY A 501 25.25 18.27 -1.22
CA GLY A 501 26.50 17.57 -0.89
C GLY A 501 26.44 16.87 0.47
N PRO A 502 26.11 17.58 1.56
CA PRO A 502 25.98 16.96 2.88
C PRO A 502 24.93 15.85 2.95
N VAL A 503 23.85 15.94 2.17
CA VAL A 503 22.81 14.90 2.10
C VAL A 503 23.35 13.65 1.38
N ILE A 504 24.06 13.84 0.27
CA ILE A 504 24.67 12.74 -0.49
C ILE A 504 25.78 12.06 0.34
N GLU A 505 26.59 12.81 1.08
CA GLU A 505 27.60 12.27 1.99
C GLU A 505 27.00 11.35 3.06
N VAL A 506 25.87 11.76 3.66
CA VAL A 506 25.13 10.91 4.62
C VAL A 506 24.64 9.62 3.96
N ILE A 507 24.08 9.74 2.75
CA ILE A 507 23.59 8.57 1.99
C ILE A 507 24.75 7.61 1.70
N GLU A 508 25.83 8.10 1.09
CA GLU A 508 26.96 7.26 0.68
C GLU A 508 27.71 6.65 1.88
N GLY A 509 27.86 7.39 2.99
CA GLY A 509 28.51 6.89 4.20
C GLY A 509 27.77 5.71 4.83
N ARG A 510 26.42 5.76 4.87
CA ARG A 510 25.59 4.64 5.36
C ARG A 510 25.46 3.53 4.31
N TRP A 511 25.32 3.89 3.05
CA TRP A 511 25.14 2.93 1.96
C TRP A 511 26.36 2.03 1.79
N SER A 512 27.55 2.62 1.70
CA SER A 512 28.82 1.88 1.55
C SER A 512 29.13 0.94 2.72
N SER A 513 28.78 1.35 3.95
CA SER A 513 29.04 0.55 5.16
C SER A 513 28.05 -0.58 5.41
N GLN A 514 26.84 -0.51 4.84
CA GLN A 514 25.75 -1.45 5.17
C GLN A 514 25.28 -2.28 3.97
N MET A 515 25.30 -1.74 2.75
CA MET A 515 24.65 -2.37 1.59
C MET A 515 25.62 -3.10 0.68
N SER A 516 26.84 -3.37 1.17
CA SER A 516 27.91 -4.06 0.45
C SER A 516 27.73 -5.59 0.48
N SER A 517 26.54 -6.13 0.20
CA SER A 517 26.33 -7.60 0.10
C SER A 517 26.45 -8.04 -1.35
N ASP A 518 27.15 -9.15 -1.60
CA ASP A 518 27.33 -9.73 -2.94
C ASP A 518 25.98 -10.10 -3.58
N LEU A 519 24.99 -10.51 -2.77
CA LEU A 519 23.64 -10.83 -3.25
C LEU A 519 22.89 -9.63 -3.82
N TYR A 520 23.06 -8.42 -3.25
CA TYR A 520 22.48 -7.22 -3.83
C TYR A 520 23.09 -6.91 -5.20
N HIS A 521 24.39 -7.17 -5.38
CA HIS A 521 25.06 -6.97 -6.67
C HIS A 521 24.59 -8.01 -7.68
N ALA A 522 24.52 -9.29 -7.27
CA ALA A 522 23.99 -10.35 -8.10
C ALA A 522 22.55 -10.06 -8.54
N GLY A 523 21.67 -9.65 -7.62
CA GLY A 523 20.30 -9.27 -7.94
C GLY A 523 20.20 -8.13 -8.94
N PHE A 524 21.11 -7.14 -8.87
CA PHE A 524 21.16 -6.03 -9.82
C PHE A 524 21.62 -6.48 -11.22
N VAL A 525 22.67 -7.30 -11.30
CA VAL A 525 23.21 -7.82 -12.58
C VAL A 525 22.19 -8.74 -13.25
N LEU A 526 21.58 -9.64 -12.49
CA LEU A 526 20.64 -10.65 -12.97
C LEU A 526 19.22 -10.12 -13.20
N ASN A 527 19.02 -8.79 -13.18
CA ASN A 527 17.75 -8.15 -13.52
C ASN A 527 17.81 -7.57 -14.94
N PRO A 528 17.28 -8.25 -15.97
CA PRO A 528 17.37 -7.79 -17.35
C PRO A 528 16.70 -6.43 -17.58
N GLY A 529 15.62 -6.16 -16.84
CA GLY A 529 14.87 -4.91 -16.94
C GLY A 529 15.65 -3.68 -16.46
N VAL A 530 16.73 -3.87 -15.73
CA VAL A 530 17.61 -2.81 -15.19
C VAL A 530 18.98 -2.87 -15.85
N TRP A 531 19.60 -4.03 -15.86
CA TRP A 531 20.97 -4.24 -16.32
C TRP A 531 21.18 -3.75 -17.76
N PHE A 532 20.36 -4.21 -18.70
CA PHE A 532 20.51 -3.84 -20.12
C PHE A 532 20.05 -2.41 -20.46
N LYS A 533 19.31 -1.76 -19.55
CA LYS A 533 18.90 -0.35 -19.68
C LYS A 533 19.93 0.62 -19.12
N THR A 534 20.90 0.12 -18.34
CA THR A 534 21.97 0.94 -17.79
C THR A 534 22.96 1.22 -18.92
N ALA A 535 23.00 2.48 -19.38
CA ALA A 535 23.67 2.87 -20.61
C ALA A 535 25.21 2.85 -20.52
N ASP A 536 25.78 2.95 -19.31
CA ASP A 536 27.22 3.02 -19.08
C ASP A 536 27.80 1.73 -18.52
N ARG A 537 28.92 1.28 -19.11
CA ARG A 537 29.72 0.13 -18.69
C ARG A 537 30.96 0.59 -17.92
N ASP A 538 30.77 1.51 -16.98
CA ASP A 538 31.82 2.09 -16.14
C ASP A 538 32.46 1.05 -15.19
N ALA A 539 33.54 1.43 -14.51
CA ALA A 539 34.23 0.61 -13.50
C ALA A 539 33.28 0.10 -12.39
N ALA A 540 32.23 0.86 -12.07
CA ALA A 540 31.18 0.44 -11.12
C ALA A 540 30.44 -0.81 -11.60
N VAL A 541 30.17 -0.93 -12.90
CA VAL A 541 29.49 -2.09 -13.51
C VAL A 541 30.36 -3.34 -13.47
N GLN A 542 31.67 -3.20 -13.64
CA GLN A 542 32.61 -4.32 -13.47
C GLN A 542 32.63 -4.81 -12.02
N THR A 543 32.53 -3.88 -11.06
CA THR A 543 32.44 -4.24 -9.63
C THR A 543 31.18 -5.05 -9.36
N HIS A 544 30.02 -4.66 -9.91
CA HIS A 544 28.79 -5.44 -9.77
C HIS A 544 28.90 -6.84 -10.37
N MET A 545 29.55 -7.00 -11.53
CA MET A 545 29.76 -8.33 -12.12
C MET A 545 30.71 -9.20 -11.29
N LEU A 546 31.84 -8.64 -10.85
CA LEU A 546 32.79 -9.39 -10.02
C LEU A 546 32.12 -9.93 -8.75
N ARG A 547 31.32 -9.08 -8.09
CA ARG A 547 30.58 -9.48 -6.89
C ARG A 547 29.44 -10.45 -7.17
N CYS A 548 28.83 -10.38 -8.36
CA CYS A 548 27.89 -11.41 -8.82
C CYS A 548 28.59 -12.77 -8.94
N VAL A 549 29.79 -12.83 -9.53
CA VAL A 549 30.58 -14.07 -9.62
C VAL A 549 30.94 -14.59 -8.23
N GLN A 550 31.36 -13.71 -7.31
CA GLN A 550 31.65 -14.09 -5.92
C GLN A 550 30.42 -14.66 -5.20
N ALA A 551 29.23 -14.10 -5.44
CA ALA A 551 27.99 -14.67 -4.90
C ALA A 551 27.73 -16.08 -5.45
N MET A 552 27.96 -16.31 -6.75
CA MET A 552 27.78 -17.62 -7.36
C MET A 552 28.78 -18.65 -6.81
N ALA A 553 30.06 -18.27 -6.72
CA ALA A 553 31.12 -19.11 -6.16
C ALA A 553 30.87 -19.52 -4.70
N LYS A 554 30.25 -18.63 -3.91
CA LYS A 554 29.90 -18.95 -2.52
C LYS A 554 28.69 -19.89 -2.40
N MET A 555 27.76 -19.85 -3.36
CA MET A 555 26.60 -20.76 -3.38
C MET A 555 26.95 -22.14 -3.94
N GLU A 556 27.87 -22.21 -4.90
CA GLU A 556 28.22 -23.43 -5.61
C GLU A 556 29.61 -23.94 -5.19
N PRO A 557 29.69 -25.04 -4.41
CA PRO A 557 30.97 -25.60 -4.00
C PRO A 557 31.70 -26.37 -5.12
N ASP A 558 31.05 -26.69 -6.25
CA ASP A 558 31.67 -27.38 -7.39
C ASP A 558 32.38 -26.41 -8.36
N PRO A 559 33.73 -26.47 -8.47
CA PRO A 559 34.49 -25.59 -9.35
C PRO A 559 34.16 -25.74 -10.84
N GLU A 560 33.73 -26.92 -11.30
CA GLU A 560 33.36 -27.11 -12.71
C GLU A 560 32.04 -26.41 -13.04
N VAL A 561 31.09 -26.44 -12.10
CA VAL A 561 29.82 -25.74 -12.24
C VAL A 561 30.03 -24.23 -12.14
N GLU A 562 30.88 -23.77 -11.22
CA GLU A 562 31.29 -22.37 -11.09
C GLU A 562 31.89 -21.83 -12.40
N ASP A 563 32.89 -22.51 -12.97
CA ASP A 563 33.54 -22.11 -14.23
C ASP A 563 32.55 -22.07 -15.40
N ARG A 564 31.63 -23.04 -15.47
CA ARG A 564 30.56 -23.04 -16.48
C ARG A 564 29.61 -21.85 -16.29
N LEU A 565 29.20 -21.56 -15.07
CA LEU A 565 28.32 -20.44 -14.73
C LEU A 565 28.98 -19.09 -15.07
N GLN A 566 30.26 -18.93 -14.73
CA GLN A 566 31.03 -17.74 -15.08
C GLN A 566 31.15 -17.58 -16.60
N LYS A 567 31.47 -18.66 -17.32
CA LYS A 567 31.49 -18.66 -18.80
C LYS A 567 30.14 -18.26 -19.40
N GLN A 568 29.03 -18.73 -18.83
CA GLN A 568 27.68 -18.35 -19.29
C GLN A 568 27.38 -16.87 -19.02
N LEU A 569 27.77 -16.35 -17.85
CA LEU A 569 27.60 -14.94 -17.51
C LEU A 569 28.40 -14.03 -18.46
N ASP A 570 29.68 -14.35 -18.69
CA ASP A 570 30.59 -13.55 -19.50
C ASP A 570 30.32 -13.67 -21.01
N ASN A 571 30.00 -14.87 -21.51
CA ASN A 571 29.86 -15.10 -22.94
C ASN A 571 28.43 -14.91 -23.45
N ASN A 572 27.42 -15.27 -22.66
CA ASN A 572 26.04 -15.21 -23.10
C ASN A 572 25.37 -13.96 -22.52
N TYR A 573 25.25 -13.87 -21.20
CA TYR A 573 24.45 -12.83 -20.55
C TYR A 573 24.98 -11.41 -20.81
N ARG A 574 26.31 -11.21 -20.77
CA ARG A 574 26.95 -9.91 -21.03
C ARG A 574 26.83 -9.44 -22.50
N LYS A 575 26.69 -10.37 -23.44
CA LYS A 575 26.65 -10.09 -24.89
C LYS A 575 25.23 -10.08 -25.46
N VAL A 576 24.24 -10.48 -24.68
CA VAL A 576 22.82 -10.41 -25.03
C VAL A 576 22.41 -8.97 -25.32
N ASP A 577 21.73 -8.77 -26.45
CA ASP A 577 21.26 -7.47 -26.92
C ASP A 577 20.11 -6.93 -26.05
N ARG A 578 19.87 -5.62 -26.08
CA ARG A 578 18.98 -4.88 -25.16
C ARG A 578 17.50 -5.31 -25.15
N SER A 579 17.11 -6.29 -25.97
CA SER A 579 15.74 -6.79 -26.14
C SER A 579 15.24 -7.71 -25.02
N VAL A 580 16.10 -8.19 -24.11
CA VAL A 580 15.73 -9.20 -23.08
C VAL A 580 15.04 -8.59 -21.84
N GLY A 581 14.68 -7.30 -21.87
CA GLY A 581 14.11 -6.56 -20.73
C GLY A 581 12.79 -5.83 -20.99
N GLU A 582 12.11 -6.11 -22.10
CA GLU A 582 10.75 -5.61 -22.34
C GLU A 582 9.72 -6.60 -21.79
N PRO A 583 8.81 -6.18 -20.88
CA PRO A 583 7.73 -7.05 -20.44
C PRO A 583 6.84 -7.39 -21.64
N SER A 584 6.52 -8.68 -21.80
CA SER A 584 5.50 -9.16 -22.75
C SER A 584 4.12 -8.66 -22.37
#